data_AF-A0A6J7AEK2-F1
#
_entry.id   AF-A0A6J7AEK2-F1
#
_cell.length_a   1.000
_cell.length_b   1.000
_cell.length_c   1.000
_cell.angle_alpha   90.00
_cell.angle_beta   90.00
_cell.angle_gamma   90.00
#
_symmetry.space_group_name_H-M   'P 1'
#
loop_
_entity.id
_entity.type
_entity.pdbx_description
1 polymer ?
#
loop_
_entity_poly.entity_id
_entity_poly.type
_entity_poly.pdbx_seq_one_letter_code
_entity_poly.pdbx_strand_id
1 'polypeptide(L)'
;MEILGALASGVFIGSVLGFVGAGGAMLAVPILIYFFDYSAINATTASIAVVIAAATSGLIPKFKSKDVLIKEAITISTIGAVANVGFSTNVHKFNDQFIKSGFALVLIVAATLMLVKPVVGSEKKVPFHWLFITSIIIGTMTGLFGIGGGFLAIPILVLFFKNSPAKAAGTSLLIIVINFTIAFISRHAIWSQVNWKIPIVMALSAVVIARLASMKAATVNALVLKRAFVYLLFAISVFTLFQTWIIS
;
A
#
# COMPACT_ATOMS: atom_id res chain seq x y z
N MET A 1 18.20 -20.58 -6.56
CA MET A 1 16.90 -20.56 -5.83
C MET A 1 16.36 -19.14 -5.63
N GLU A 2 17.22 -18.14 -5.42
CA GLU A 2 16.81 -16.73 -5.20
C GLU A 2 15.92 -16.13 -6.30
N ILE A 3 16.23 -16.36 -7.59
CA ILE A 3 15.42 -15.80 -8.70
C ILE A 3 14.00 -16.38 -8.70
N LEU A 4 13.85 -17.67 -8.39
CA LEU A 4 12.53 -18.30 -8.32
C LEU A 4 11.71 -17.74 -7.16
N GLY A 5 12.35 -17.55 -6.00
CA GLY A 5 11.74 -16.88 -4.86
C GLY A 5 11.33 -15.43 -5.18
N ALA A 6 12.16 -14.71 -5.94
CA ALA A 6 11.89 -13.34 -6.34
C ALA A 6 10.66 -13.27 -7.28
N LEU A 7 10.57 -14.19 -8.24
CA LEU A 7 9.40 -14.32 -9.11
C LEU A 7 8.14 -14.65 -8.31
N ALA A 8 8.19 -15.63 -7.41
CA ALA A 8 7.05 -16.01 -6.57
C ALA A 8 6.59 -14.84 -5.69
N SER A 9 7.53 -14.11 -5.09
CA SER A 9 7.26 -12.93 -4.29
C SER A 9 6.61 -11.82 -5.11
N GLY A 10 7.12 -11.57 -6.31
CA GLY A 10 6.52 -10.59 -7.23
C GLY A 10 5.12 -10.98 -7.68
N VAL A 11 4.86 -12.27 -7.97
CA VAL A 11 3.50 -12.77 -8.24
C VAL A 11 2.56 -12.50 -7.07
N PHE A 12 3.00 -12.77 -5.84
CA PHE A 12 2.20 -12.54 -4.64
C PHE A 12 1.89 -11.05 -4.44
N ILE A 13 2.92 -10.19 -4.47
CA ILE A 13 2.78 -8.73 -4.33
C ILE A 13 1.87 -8.17 -5.44
N GLY A 14 2.10 -8.57 -6.69
CA GLY A 14 1.32 -8.15 -7.85
C GLY A 14 -0.14 -8.57 -7.73
N SER A 15 -0.43 -9.77 -7.20
CA SER A 15 -1.80 -10.25 -6.99
C SER A 15 -2.53 -9.39 -5.97
N VAL A 16 -1.93 -9.16 -4.79
CA VAL A 16 -2.54 -8.35 -3.73
C VAL A 16 -2.77 -6.93 -4.22
N LEU A 17 -1.76 -6.33 -4.86
CA LEU A 17 -1.82 -4.96 -5.34
C LEU A 17 -2.83 -4.80 -6.49
N GLY A 18 -2.85 -5.72 -7.45
CA GLY A 18 -3.75 -5.64 -8.60
C GLY A 18 -5.21 -5.89 -8.26
N PHE A 19 -5.50 -6.87 -7.38
CA PHE A 19 -6.87 -7.14 -7.00
C PHE A 19 -7.41 -6.09 -6.00
N VAL A 20 -6.71 -5.88 -4.88
CA VAL A 20 -7.20 -5.04 -3.77
C VAL A 20 -6.93 -3.56 -4.03
N GLY A 21 -5.86 -3.24 -4.76
CA GLY A 21 -5.36 -1.87 -4.87
C GLY A 21 -4.62 -1.39 -3.64
N ALA A 22 -4.08 -2.30 -2.81
CA ALA A 22 -3.55 -1.98 -1.50
C ALA A 22 -2.12 -2.49 -1.24
N GLY A 23 -1.33 -1.64 -0.56
CA GLY A 23 -0.22 -2.00 0.32
C GLY A 23 0.87 -2.93 -0.22
N GLY A 24 1.38 -2.71 -1.43
CA GLY A 24 2.49 -3.52 -1.94
C GLY A 24 3.75 -3.46 -1.05
N ALA A 25 4.04 -2.32 -0.43
CA ALA A 25 5.26 -2.14 0.38
C ALA A 25 5.21 -2.83 1.74
N MET A 26 4.05 -2.90 2.39
CA MET A 26 3.91 -3.65 3.66
C MET A 26 4.23 -5.15 3.47
N LEU A 27 4.13 -5.66 2.25
CA LEU A 27 4.51 -7.03 1.89
C LEU A 27 5.95 -7.10 1.39
N ALA A 28 6.31 -6.21 0.46
CA ALA A 28 7.61 -6.23 -0.20
C ALA A 28 8.78 -5.97 0.75
N VAL A 29 8.61 -5.12 1.77
CA VAL A 29 9.67 -4.82 2.74
C VAL A 29 10.03 -6.05 3.59
N PRO A 30 9.10 -6.71 4.31
CA PRO A 30 9.41 -7.93 5.04
C PRO A 30 9.97 -9.04 4.15
N ILE A 31 9.45 -9.20 2.93
CA ILE A 31 9.98 -10.20 1.99
C ILE A 31 11.45 -9.92 1.67
N LEU A 32 11.81 -8.67 1.34
CA LEU A 32 13.19 -8.32 1.03
C LEU A 32 14.13 -8.49 2.24
N ILE A 33 13.67 -8.17 3.45
CA ILE A 33 14.46 -8.32 4.67
C ILE A 33 14.64 -9.79 5.04
N TYR A 34 13.55 -10.57 5.13
CA TYR A 34 13.58 -11.92 5.72
C TYR A 34 13.86 -13.04 4.72
N PHE A 35 13.53 -12.86 3.44
CA PHE A 35 13.76 -13.90 2.41
C PHE A 35 15.01 -13.64 1.55
N PHE A 36 15.49 -12.40 1.50
CA PHE A 36 16.61 -12.00 0.63
C PHE A 36 17.72 -11.25 1.38
N ASP A 37 17.63 -11.17 2.71
CA ASP A 37 18.66 -10.59 3.60
C ASP A 37 19.06 -9.14 3.25
N TYR A 38 18.12 -8.34 2.76
CA TYR A 38 18.36 -6.90 2.55
C TYR A 38 18.38 -6.18 3.89
N SER A 39 19.28 -5.19 4.03
CA SER A 39 19.19 -4.23 5.13
C SER A 39 17.85 -3.48 5.06
N ALA A 40 17.30 -3.05 6.20
CA ALA A 40 16.00 -2.37 6.24
C ALA A 40 15.94 -1.12 5.33
N ILE A 41 17.03 -0.37 5.24
CA ILE A 41 17.14 0.82 4.37
C ILE A 41 17.10 0.42 2.89
N ASN A 42 17.85 -0.61 2.50
CA ASN A 42 17.87 -1.09 1.11
C ASN A 42 16.54 -1.75 0.73
N ALA A 43 15.96 -2.55 1.62
CA ALA A 43 14.68 -3.23 1.42
C ALA A 43 13.54 -2.22 1.21
N THR A 44 13.45 -1.19 2.06
CA THR A 44 12.42 -0.16 1.90
C THR A 44 12.58 0.61 0.60
N THR A 45 13.80 0.99 0.22
CA THR A 45 14.08 1.69 -1.06
C THR A 45 13.76 0.83 -2.28
N ALA A 46 14.19 -0.43 -2.28
CA ALA A 46 13.90 -1.39 -3.33
C ALA A 46 12.40 -1.70 -3.46
N SER A 47 11.70 -1.86 -2.33
CA SER A 47 10.28 -2.16 -2.31
C SER A 47 9.44 -1.07 -2.99
N ILE A 48 9.81 0.20 -2.79
CA ILE A 48 9.13 1.35 -3.40
C ILE A 48 9.17 1.23 -4.92
N ALA A 49 10.33 0.90 -5.50
CA ALA A 49 10.46 0.72 -6.95
C ALA A 49 9.58 -0.41 -7.48
N VAL A 50 9.59 -1.57 -6.80
CA VAL A 50 8.75 -2.73 -7.15
C VAL A 50 7.27 -2.36 -7.15
N VAL A 51 6.84 -1.64 -6.10
CA VAL A 51 5.44 -1.29 -5.91
C VAL A 51 4.99 -0.20 -6.86
N ILE A 52 5.84 0.79 -7.19
CA ILE A 52 5.53 1.78 -8.24
C ILE A 52 5.28 1.08 -9.57
N ALA A 53 6.18 0.18 -9.97
CA ALA A 53 6.08 -0.54 -11.23
C ALA A 53 4.78 -1.37 -11.29
N ALA A 54 4.53 -2.17 -10.25
CA ALA A 54 3.34 -3.02 -10.18
C ALA A 54 2.03 -2.21 -10.07
N ALA A 55 2.02 -1.14 -9.25
CA ALA A 55 0.83 -0.30 -9.06
C ALA A 55 0.48 0.44 -10.35
N THR A 56 1.47 0.99 -11.04
CA THR A 56 1.28 1.67 -12.35
C THR A 56 0.69 0.69 -13.36
N SER A 57 1.22 -0.53 -13.42
CA SER A 57 0.71 -1.58 -14.31
C SER A 57 -0.75 -1.96 -13.99
N GLY A 58 -1.07 -2.14 -12.70
CA GLY A 58 -2.42 -2.43 -12.22
C GLY A 58 -3.40 -1.25 -12.36
N LEU A 59 -2.91 -0.02 -12.42
CA LEU A 59 -3.72 1.19 -12.58
C LEU A 59 -4.21 1.37 -14.03
N ILE A 60 -3.47 0.87 -15.02
CA ILE A 60 -3.84 0.99 -16.45
C ILE A 60 -5.25 0.44 -16.74
N PRO A 61 -5.62 -0.80 -16.33
CA PRO A 61 -7.00 -1.29 -16.50
C PRO A 61 -8.04 -0.44 -15.78
N LYS A 62 -7.74 0.09 -14.59
CA LYS A 62 -8.68 0.90 -13.81
C LYS A 62 -8.97 2.25 -14.46
N PHE A 63 -7.97 2.88 -15.10
CA PHE A 63 -8.21 4.06 -15.92
C PHE A 63 -9.10 3.76 -17.12
N LYS A 64 -8.89 2.62 -17.80
CA LYS A 64 -9.74 2.19 -18.92
C LYS A 64 -11.19 1.96 -18.48
N SER A 65 -11.39 1.41 -17.28
CA SER A 65 -12.72 1.19 -16.69
C SER A 65 -13.33 2.43 -16.02
N LYS A 66 -12.66 3.59 -16.02
CA LYS A 66 -13.07 4.82 -15.31
C LYS A 66 -13.30 4.62 -13.80
N ASP A 67 -12.57 3.67 -13.21
CA ASP A 67 -12.61 3.31 -11.79
C ASP A 67 -11.56 4.09 -10.97
N VAL A 68 -11.27 5.34 -11.34
CA VAL A 68 -10.23 6.15 -10.68
C VAL A 68 -10.76 7.55 -10.41
N LEU A 69 -10.85 7.91 -9.13
CA LEU A 69 -11.20 9.25 -8.69
C LEU A 69 -9.95 10.13 -8.66
N ILE A 70 -9.60 10.69 -9.83
CA ILE A 70 -8.32 11.40 -10.03
C ILE A 70 -8.20 12.61 -9.08
N LYS A 71 -9.27 13.40 -8.95
CA LYS A 71 -9.25 14.62 -8.14
C LYS A 71 -9.01 14.29 -6.66
N GLU A 72 -9.69 13.27 -6.16
CA GLU A 72 -9.59 12.77 -4.79
C GLU A 72 -8.19 12.19 -4.55
N ALA A 73 -7.68 11.36 -5.48
CA ALA A 73 -6.34 10.80 -5.37
C ALA A 73 -5.25 11.88 -5.32
N ILE A 74 -5.32 12.88 -6.19
CA ILE A 74 -4.36 14.00 -6.20
C ILE A 74 -4.49 14.81 -4.91
N THR A 75 -5.71 15.14 -4.49
CA THR A 75 -5.93 15.90 -3.24
C THR A 75 -5.35 15.16 -2.03
N ILE A 76 -5.64 13.85 -1.94
CA ILE A 76 -5.13 12.99 -0.87
C ILE A 76 -3.62 12.91 -0.88
N SER A 77 -3.03 12.74 -2.06
CA SER A 77 -1.59 12.57 -2.21
C SER A 77 -0.84 13.87 -1.91
N THR A 78 -1.32 15.02 -2.40
CA THR A 78 -0.66 16.32 -2.17
C THR A 78 -0.70 16.73 -0.70
N ILE A 79 -1.88 16.68 -0.07
CA ILE A 79 -2.00 17.02 1.36
C ILE A 79 -1.27 15.99 2.21
N GLY A 80 -1.37 14.70 1.86
CA GLY A 80 -0.68 13.61 2.54
C GLY A 80 0.83 13.70 2.41
N ALA A 81 1.37 14.19 1.29
CA ALA A 81 2.81 14.38 1.10
C ALA A 81 3.37 15.42 2.09
N VAL A 82 2.64 16.51 2.35
CA VAL A 82 3.04 17.52 3.34
C VAL A 82 3.12 16.90 4.75
N ALA A 83 2.08 16.15 5.15
CA ALA A 83 2.09 15.44 6.43
C ALA A 83 3.21 14.38 6.50
N ASN A 84 3.42 13.63 5.42
CA ASN A 84 4.47 12.62 5.30
C ASN A 84 5.86 13.22 5.56
N VAL A 85 6.20 14.34 4.91
CA VAL A 85 7.50 15.02 5.13
C VAL A 85 7.63 15.49 6.59
N GLY A 86 6.57 16.07 7.15
CA GLY A 86 6.56 16.52 8.55
C GLY A 86 6.80 15.38 9.56
N PHE A 87 6.18 14.22 9.36
CA PHE A 87 6.34 13.08 10.27
C PHE A 87 7.60 12.25 10.00
N SER A 88 8.00 12.09 8.74
CA SER A 88 9.20 11.33 8.37
C SER A 88 10.49 11.98 8.89
N THR A 89 10.55 13.31 8.98
CA THR A 89 11.73 14.01 9.53
C THR A 89 11.81 13.90 11.06
N ASN A 90 10.68 13.73 11.73
CA ASN A 90 10.60 13.58 13.18
C ASN A 90 10.58 12.11 13.63
N VAL A 91 10.61 11.15 12.70
CA VAL A 91 10.47 9.71 13.01
C VAL A 91 11.55 9.21 13.99
N HIS A 92 12.76 9.75 13.91
CA HIS A 92 13.89 9.41 14.79
C HIS A 92 13.66 9.77 16.27
N LYS A 93 12.68 10.62 16.57
CA LYS A 93 12.32 10.96 17.96
C LYS A 93 11.45 9.89 18.63
N PHE A 94 10.88 8.97 17.85
CA PHE A 94 10.02 7.91 18.35
C PHE A 94 10.80 6.61 18.51
N ASN A 95 10.50 5.87 19.59
CA ASN A 95 11.07 4.53 19.79
C ASN A 95 10.54 3.56 18.71
N ASP A 96 11.38 2.66 18.24
CA ASP A 96 11.05 1.62 17.25
C ASP A 96 9.84 0.76 17.69
N GLN A 97 9.76 0.45 18.98
CA GLN A 97 8.61 -0.26 19.57
C GLN A 97 7.28 0.50 19.40
N PHE A 98 7.30 1.84 19.52
CA PHE A 98 6.12 2.68 19.31
C PHE A 98 5.71 2.69 17.83
N ILE A 99 6.69 2.78 16.92
CA ILE A 99 6.45 2.76 15.47
C ILE A 99 5.82 1.42 15.05
N LYS A 100 6.42 0.29 15.44
CA LYS A 100 5.91 -1.04 15.11
C LYS A 100 4.53 -1.32 15.72
N SER A 101 4.31 -0.93 16.98
CA SER A 101 3.01 -1.09 17.65
C SER A 101 1.93 -0.21 17.00
N GLY A 102 2.25 1.04 16.67
CA GLY A 102 1.35 1.94 15.95
C GLY A 102 0.98 1.41 14.56
N PHE A 103 1.96 0.86 13.82
CA PHE A 103 1.72 0.22 12.53
C PHE A 103 0.76 -0.96 12.66
N ALA A 104 1.00 -1.86 13.62
CA ALA A 104 0.14 -3.01 13.87
C ALA A 104 -1.29 -2.61 14.25
N LEU A 105 -1.46 -1.57 15.08
CA LEU A 105 -2.76 -1.01 15.43
C LEU A 105 -3.51 -0.52 14.17
N VAL A 106 -2.81 0.19 13.29
CA VAL A 106 -3.38 0.72 12.04
C VAL A 106 -3.81 -0.39 11.10
N LEU A 107 -3.03 -1.48 11.01
CA LEU A 107 -3.44 -2.67 10.27
C LEU A 107 -4.71 -3.30 10.84
N ILE A 108 -4.85 -3.40 12.17
CA ILE A 108 -6.06 -3.90 12.84
C ILE A 108 -7.26 -3.00 12.54
N VAL A 109 -7.09 -1.68 12.66
CA VAL A 109 -8.15 -0.72 12.35
C VAL A 109 -8.56 -0.84 10.88
N ALA A 110 -7.61 -0.89 9.95
CA ALA A 110 -7.90 -1.06 8.53
C ALA A 110 -8.64 -2.37 8.24
N ALA A 111 -8.19 -3.48 8.82
CA ALA A 111 -8.82 -4.79 8.67
C ALA A 111 -10.26 -4.79 9.21
N THR A 112 -10.46 -4.19 10.38
CA THR A 112 -11.77 -4.09 11.04
C THR A 112 -12.72 -3.19 10.26
N LEU A 113 -12.24 -2.02 9.81
CA LEU A 113 -13.00 -1.13 8.95
C LEU A 113 -13.40 -1.83 7.66
N MET A 114 -12.49 -2.61 7.08
CA MET A 114 -12.85 -3.40 5.92
C MET A 114 -13.96 -4.39 6.28
N LEU A 115 -13.97 -5.13 7.39
CA LEU A 115 -15.09 -6.04 7.70
C LEU A 115 -16.50 -5.40 7.73
N VAL A 116 -16.58 -4.09 7.94
CA VAL A 116 -17.85 -3.35 7.89
C VAL A 116 -18.51 -3.50 6.50
N LYS A 117 -19.81 -3.81 6.49
CA LYS A 117 -20.58 -3.93 5.24
C LYS A 117 -20.66 -2.56 4.56
N PRO A 118 -20.34 -2.44 3.26
CA PRO A 118 -20.50 -1.19 2.54
C PRO A 118 -21.96 -0.75 2.61
N VAL A 119 -22.19 0.53 2.91
CA VAL A 119 -23.55 1.07 2.87
C VAL A 119 -23.95 1.23 1.41
N VAL A 120 -24.81 0.34 0.93
CA VAL A 120 -25.37 0.44 -0.43
C VAL A 120 -26.15 1.75 -0.56
N GLY A 121 -25.90 2.50 -1.62
CA GLY A 121 -26.58 3.77 -1.89
C GLY A 121 -25.93 4.52 -3.06
N SER A 122 -26.47 5.70 -3.37
CA SER A 122 -25.89 6.58 -4.39
C SER A 122 -24.51 7.08 -3.96
N GLU A 123 -23.58 7.11 -4.92
CA GLU A 123 -22.23 7.64 -4.74
C GLU A 123 -22.33 9.08 -4.23
N LYS A 124 -21.61 9.38 -3.13
CA LYS A 124 -21.55 10.73 -2.58
C LYS A 124 -20.23 11.38 -2.97
N LYS A 125 -20.29 12.67 -3.33
CA LYS A 125 -19.07 13.48 -3.47
C LYS A 125 -18.36 13.55 -2.12
N VAL A 126 -17.04 13.42 -2.16
CA VAL A 126 -16.20 13.52 -0.97
C VAL A 126 -16.07 15.00 -0.59
N PRO A 127 -16.54 15.45 0.60
CA PRO A 127 -16.38 16.82 1.01
C PRO A 127 -14.91 17.08 1.39
N PHE A 128 -14.46 18.30 1.15
CA PHE A 128 -13.06 18.66 1.29
C PHE A 128 -12.49 18.41 2.70
N HIS A 129 -13.27 18.67 3.76
CA HIS A 129 -12.81 18.45 5.14
C HIS A 129 -12.46 16.97 5.41
N TRP A 130 -13.21 16.04 4.82
CA TRP A 130 -12.93 14.62 5.00
C TRP A 130 -11.76 14.15 4.14
N LEU A 131 -11.60 14.71 2.93
CA LEU A 131 -10.38 14.53 2.15
C LEU A 131 -9.17 15.00 2.96
N PHE A 132 -9.23 16.19 3.55
CA PHE A 132 -8.16 16.75 4.36
C PHE A 132 -7.77 15.85 5.54
N ILE A 133 -8.73 15.40 6.35
CA ILE A 133 -8.49 14.49 7.48
C ILE A 133 -7.88 13.17 6.99
N THR A 134 -8.45 12.57 5.95
CA THR A 134 -7.96 11.32 5.35
C THR A 134 -6.53 11.47 4.85
N SER A 135 -6.22 12.61 4.23
CA SER A 135 -4.89 12.92 3.72
C SER A 135 -3.87 13.03 4.84
N ILE A 136 -4.21 13.72 5.94
CA ILE A 136 -3.33 13.82 7.10
C ILE A 136 -3.07 12.43 7.68
N ILE A 137 -4.11 11.62 7.88
CA ILE A 137 -3.95 10.25 8.39
C ILE A 137 -3.01 9.46 7.46
N ILE A 138 -3.34 9.36 6.17
CA ILE A 138 -2.54 8.62 5.18
C ILE A 138 -1.09 9.13 5.13
N GLY A 139 -0.90 10.44 5.17
CA GLY A 139 0.41 11.10 5.16
C GLY A 139 1.23 10.78 6.40
N THR A 140 0.65 10.92 7.60
CA THR A 140 1.28 10.53 8.87
C THR A 140 1.64 9.05 8.88
N MET A 141 0.74 8.17 8.42
CA MET A 141 1.03 6.73 8.36
C MET A 141 2.16 6.42 7.38
N THR A 142 2.22 7.14 6.25
CA THR A 142 3.31 7.00 5.28
C THR A 142 4.63 7.51 5.85
N GLY A 143 4.61 8.63 6.59
CA GLY A 143 5.81 9.22 7.18
C GLY A 143 6.37 8.46 8.37
N LEU A 144 5.50 7.90 9.22
CA LEU A 144 5.92 7.10 10.36
C LEU A 144 6.34 5.68 9.97
N PHE A 145 5.62 5.03 9.05
CA PHE A 145 5.81 3.59 8.78
C PHE A 145 6.41 3.29 7.41
N GLY A 146 6.47 4.25 6.48
CA GLY A 146 7.04 4.05 5.15
C GLY A 146 6.24 3.14 4.21
N ILE A 147 5.00 2.79 4.55
CA ILE A 147 4.17 1.78 3.84
C ILE A 147 3.24 2.35 2.75
N GLY A 148 3.22 3.67 2.54
CA GLY A 148 2.52 4.30 1.40
C GLY A 148 1.03 4.52 1.53
N GLY A 149 0.42 4.22 2.67
CA GLY A 149 -0.90 4.69 3.14
C GLY A 149 -2.15 4.41 2.29
N GLY A 150 -2.04 4.05 1.02
CA GLY A 150 -3.17 3.93 0.09
C GLY A 150 -4.18 2.86 0.50
N PHE A 151 -3.74 1.81 1.20
CA PHE A 151 -4.66 0.78 1.70
C PHE A 151 -5.72 1.31 2.66
N LEU A 152 -5.45 2.43 3.37
CA LEU A 152 -6.44 3.11 4.22
C LEU A 152 -7.42 3.97 3.42
N ALA A 153 -7.06 4.39 2.20
CA ALA A 153 -7.98 5.13 1.33
C ALA A 153 -9.18 4.27 0.94
N ILE A 154 -9.01 2.95 0.81
CA ILE A 154 -10.06 2.02 0.39
C ILE A 154 -11.25 2.02 1.36
N PRO A 155 -11.11 1.67 2.66
CA PRO A 155 -12.24 1.65 3.58
C PRO A 155 -12.86 3.05 3.71
N ILE A 156 -12.06 4.11 3.62
CA ILE A 156 -12.57 5.47 3.70
C ILE A 156 -13.49 5.79 2.51
N LEU A 157 -13.05 5.50 1.29
CA LEU A 157 -13.83 5.73 0.06
C LEU A 157 -15.07 4.85 -0.03
N VAL A 158 -14.99 3.60 0.44
CA VAL A 158 -16.12 2.65 0.38
C VAL A 158 -17.16 2.93 1.46
N LEU A 159 -16.75 3.16 2.71
CA LEU A 159 -17.69 3.27 3.84
C LEU A 159 -18.33 4.65 3.93
N PHE A 160 -17.53 5.72 3.80
CA PHE A 160 -18.00 7.08 4.04
C PHE A 160 -18.60 7.72 2.78
N PHE A 161 -18.12 7.32 1.59
CA PHE A 161 -18.55 7.91 0.31
C PHE A 161 -19.36 7.00 -0.58
N LYS A 162 -19.57 5.75 -0.14
CA LYS A 162 -20.34 4.74 -0.88
C LYS A 162 -19.82 4.50 -2.30
N ASN A 163 -18.54 4.77 -2.54
CA ASN A 163 -17.93 4.49 -3.83
C ASN A 163 -17.83 2.97 -4.03
N SER A 164 -17.90 2.54 -5.30
CA SER A 164 -17.72 1.13 -5.61
C SER A 164 -16.34 0.63 -5.12
N PRO A 165 -16.22 -0.62 -4.65
CA PRO A 165 -14.93 -1.18 -4.26
C PRO A 165 -13.88 -1.12 -5.39
N ALA A 166 -14.32 -1.24 -6.65
CA ALA A 166 -13.46 -1.10 -7.81
C ALA A 166 -12.88 0.33 -7.94
N LYS A 167 -13.72 1.37 -7.79
CA LYS A 167 -13.28 2.77 -7.77
C LYS A 167 -12.33 3.07 -6.64
N ALA A 168 -12.62 2.57 -5.43
CA ALA A 168 -11.76 2.76 -4.28
C ALA A 168 -10.38 2.11 -4.48
N ALA A 169 -10.35 0.90 -5.03
CA ALA A 169 -9.10 0.20 -5.37
C ALA A 169 -8.28 0.95 -6.42
N GLY A 170 -8.91 1.42 -7.52
CA GLY A 170 -8.22 2.20 -8.55
C GLY A 170 -7.70 3.54 -8.05
N THR A 171 -8.49 4.24 -7.22
CA THR A 171 -8.08 5.49 -6.58
C THR A 171 -6.90 5.27 -5.62
N SER A 172 -6.91 4.19 -4.85
CA SER A 172 -5.79 3.81 -3.97
C SER A 172 -4.52 3.50 -4.76
N LEU A 173 -4.61 2.78 -5.89
CA LEU A 173 -3.45 2.55 -6.76
C LEU A 173 -2.81 3.85 -7.24
N LEU A 174 -3.63 4.84 -7.62
CA LEU A 174 -3.10 6.16 -8.01
C LEU A 174 -2.44 6.89 -6.83
N ILE A 175 -3.03 6.84 -5.63
CA ILE A 175 -2.42 7.41 -4.41
C ILE A 175 -1.06 6.75 -4.12
N ILE A 176 -0.99 5.42 -4.22
CA ILE A 176 0.24 4.66 -4.02
C ILE A 176 1.31 5.11 -5.02
N VAL A 177 0.97 5.17 -6.31
CA VAL A 177 1.90 5.59 -7.37
C VAL A 177 2.45 7.00 -7.08
N ILE A 178 1.59 7.97 -6.76
CA ILE A 178 2.03 9.35 -6.50
C ILE A 178 2.94 9.41 -5.27
N ASN A 179 2.49 8.90 -4.12
CA ASN A 179 3.24 8.98 -2.86
C ASN A 179 4.57 8.24 -2.94
N PHE A 180 4.60 7.07 -3.57
CA PHE A 180 5.83 6.31 -3.71
C PHE A 180 6.77 6.89 -4.73
N THR A 181 6.29 7.52 -5.79
CA THR A 181 7.18 8.24 -6.71
C THR A 181 7.92 9.37 -5.98
N ILE A 182 7.22 10.14 -5.14
CA ILE A 182 7.83 11.18 -4.31
C ILE A 182 8.86 10.56 -3.34
N ALA A 183 8.49 9.49 -2.65
CA ALA A 183 9.38 8.80 -1.72
C ALA A 183 10.61 8.18 -2.41
N PHE A 184 10.45 7.68 -3.63
CA PHE A 184 11.53 7.08 -4.41
C PHE A 184 12.58 8.11 -4.80
N ILE A 185 12.13 9.26 -5.34
CA ILE A 185 12.99 10.38 -5.73
C ILE A 185 13.73 10.93 -4.51
N SER A 186 13.03 11.08 -3.37
CA SER A 186 13.64 11.54 -2.11
C SER A 186 14.76 10.63 -1.60
N ARG A 187 14.82 9.38 -2.03
CA ARG A 187 15.84 8.39 -1.61
C ARG A 187 16.94 8.16 -2.64
N HIS A 188 17.08 9.05 -3.62
CA HIS A 188 18.07 8.93 -4.70
C HIS A 188 19.50 8.65 -4.20
N ALA A 189 19.90 9.26 -3.08
CA ALA A 189 21.23 9.07 -2.49
C ALA A 189 21.53 7.62 -2.06
N ILE A 190 20.50 6.80 -1.83
CA ILE A 190 20.63 5.41 -1.36
C ILE A 190 20.65 4.43 -2.55
N TRP A 191 20.25 4.86 -3.75
CA TRP A 191 20.06 3.94 -4.89
C TRP A 191 21.32 3.17 -5.29
N SER A 192 22.50 3.76 -5.10
CA SER A 192 23.79 3.12 -5.37
C SER A 192 24.14 1.99 -4.38
N GLN A 193 23.51 1.98 -3.20
CA GLN A 193 23.74 0.98 -2.16
C GLN A 193 22.82 -0.23 -2.30
N VAL A 194 21.79 -0.14 -3.14
CA VAL A 194 20.79 -1.18 -3.34
C VAL A 194 21.27 -2.16 -4.40
N ASN A 195 21.29 -3.46 -4.07
CA ASN A 195 21.41 -4.49 -5.10
C ASN A 195 20.08 -4.60 -5.86
N TRP A 196 20.06 -4.24 -7.13
CA TRP A 196 18.82 -4.16 -7.92
C TRP A 196 18.40 -5.49 -8.56
N LYS A 197 19.24 -6.53 -8.49
CA LYS A 197 18.99 -7.81 -9.18
C LYS A 197 17.67 -8.46 -8.74
N ILE A 198 17.45 -8.60 -7.43
CA ILE A 198 16.23 -9.22 -6.88
C ILE A 198 15.01 -8.32 -7.06
N PRO A 199 15.05 -7.02 -6.72
CA PRO A 199 13.92 -6.12 -6.92
C PRO A 199 13.44 -6.03 -8.37
N ILE A 200 14.36 -6.01 -9.35
CA ILE A 200 13.96 -5.97 -10.77
C ILE A 200 13.20 -7.24 -11.16
N VAL A 201 13.67 -8.43 -10.75
CA VAL A 201 12.98 -9.70 -11.03
C VAL A 201 11.60 -9.75 -10.36
N MET A 202 11.52 -9.30 -9.11
CA MET A 202 10.24 -9.14 -8.40
C MET A 202 9.31 -8.17 -9.14
N ALA A 203 9.82 -7.02 -9.60
CA ALA A 203 9.04 -6.03 -10.32
C ALA A 203 8.48 -6.56 -11.64
N LEU A 204 9.28 -7.29 -12.43
CA LEU A 204 8.85 -7.84 -13.71
C LEU A 204 7.64 -8.78 -13.56
N SER A 205 7.73 -9.72 -12.61
CA SER A 205 6.61 -10.63 -12.32
C SER A 205 5.42 -9.88 -11.70
N ALA A 206 5.66 -8.95 -10.77
CA ALA A 206 4.60 -8.15 -10.15
C ALA A 206 3.85 -7.27 -11.15
N VAL A 207 4.53 -6.69 -12.14
CA VAL A 207 3.94 -5.86 -13.21
C VAL A 207 2.95 -6.67 -14.04
N VAL A 208 3.34 -7.86 -14.47
CA VAL A 208 2.49 -8.74 -15.28
C VAL A 208 1.27 -9.18 -14.47
N ILE A 209 1.49 -9.66 -13.25
CA ILE A 209 0.42 -10.18 -12.41
C ILE A 209 -0.51 -9.08 -11.92
N ALA A 210 0.00 -7.90 -11.54
CA ALA A 210 -0.84 -6.78 -11.10
C ALA A 210 -1.80 -6.32 -12.20
N ARG A 211 -1.35 -6.31 -13.46
CA ARG A 211 -2.20 -5.98 -14.60
C ARG A 211 -3.30 -7.01 -14.80
N LEU A 212 -2.94 -8.30 -14.81
CA LEU A 212 -3.90 -9.40 -14.98
C LEU A 212 -4.91 -9.47 -13.82
N ALA A 213 -4.42 -9.32 -12.59
CA ALA A 213 -5.26 -9.28 -11.39
C ALA A 213 -6.22 -8.09 -11.43
N SER A 214 -5.75 -6.90 -11.80
CA SER A 214 -6.59 -5.70 -11.92
C SER A 214 -7.68 -5.82 -13.00
N MET A 215 -7.36 -6.45 -14.14
CA MET A 215 -8.34 -6.77 -15.17
C MET A 215 -9.42 -7.75 -14.68
N LYS A 216 -9.01 -8.79 -13.94
CA LYS A 216 -9.93 -9.79 -13.38
C LYS A 216 -10.65 -9.32 -12.11
N ALA A 217 -10.19 -8.25 -11.45
CA ALA A 217 -10.76 -7.78 -10.20
C ALA A 217 -12.25 -7.41 -10.30
N ALA A 218 -12.73 -7.03 -11.49
CA ALA A 218 -14.14 -6.72 -11.72
C ALA A 218 -15.05 -7.96 -11.75
N THR A 219 -14.50 -9.15 -12.04
CA THR A 219 -15.27 -10.40 -12.15
C THR A 219 -15.16 -11.29 -10.92
N VAL A 220 -14.17 -11.04 -10.06
CA VAL A 220 -13.99 -11.76 -8.79
C VAL A 220 -14.93 -11.19 -7.73
N ASN A 221 -15.47 -12.08 -6.88
CA ASN A 221 -16.33 -11.67 -5.78
C ASN A 221 -15.59 -10.70 -4.84
N ALA A 222 -16.06 -9.45 -4.78
CA ALA A 222 -15.48 -8.39 -3.95
C ALA A 222 -15.38 -8.79 -2.47
N LEU A 223 -16.31 -9.62 -1.97
CA LEU A 223 -16.29 -10.11 -0.60
C LEU A 223 -15.12 -11.06 -0.34
N VAL A 224 -14.80 -11.93 -1.29
CA VAL A 224 -13.69 -12.89 -1.17
C VAL A 224 -12.37 -12.13 -1.12
N LEU A 225 -12.18 -11.21 -2.06
CA LEU A 225 -10.97 -10.41 -2.13
C LEU A 225 -10.76 -9.57 -0.87
N LYS A 226 -11.84 -8.93 -0.41
CA LYS A 226 -11.88 -8.15 0.81
C LYS A 226 -11.53 -9.00 2.03
N ARG A 227 -12.12 -10.20 2.18
CA ARG A 227 -11.82 -11.12 3.29
C ARG A 227 -10.38 -11.60 3.25
N ALA A 228 -9.87 -11.99 2.07
CA ALA A 228 -8.48 -12.40 1.91
C ALA A 228 -7.51 -11.31 2.36
N PHE A 229 -7.77 -10.06 1.97
CA PHE A 229 -6.95 -8.93 2.39
C PHE A 229 -7.08 -8.62 3.89
N VAL A 230 -8.27 -8.72 4.47
CA VAL A 230 -8.48 -8.58 5.92
C VAL A 230 -7.65 -9.60 6.70
N TYR A 231 -7.69 -10.88 6.31
CA TYR A 231 -6.90 -11.91 6.96
C TYR A 231 -5.40 -11.66 6.81
N LEU A 232 -4.96 -11.15 5.66
CA LEU A 232 -3.57 -10.76 5.45
C LEU A 232 -3.14 -9.63 6.40
N LEU A 233 -3.96 -8.58 6.54
CA LEU A 233 -3.67 -7.47 7.47
C LEU A 233 -3.60 -7.95 8.92
N PHE A 234 -4.53 -8.81 9.35
CA PHE A 234 -4.48 -9.40 10.69
C PHE A 234 -3.24 -10.25 10.90
N ALA A 235 -2.87 -11.10 9.93
CA ALA A 235 -1.67 -11.93 10.02
C ALA A 235 -0.40 -11.07 10.18
N ILE A 236 -0.26 -10.01 9.37
CA ILE A 236 0.89 -9.09 9.46
C ILE A 236 0.89 -8.33 10.79
N SER A 237 -0.26 -7.90 11.27
CA SER A 237 -0.38 -7.20 12.55
C SER A 237 0.02 -8.08 13.73
N VAL A 238 -0.53 -9.29 13.81
CA VAL A 238 -0.20 -10.27 14.86
C VAL A 238 1.28 -10.62 14.82
N PHE A 239 1.83 -10.89 13.62
CA PHE A 239 3.25 -11.16 13.46
C PHE A 239 4.11 -9.99 13.93
N THR A 240 3.75 -8.75 13.56
CA THR A 240 4.49 -7.54 13.95
C THR A 240 4.47 -7.33 15.46
N LEU A 241 3.32 -7.51 16.12
CA LEU A 241 3.20 -7.40 17.58
C LEU A 241 4.02 -8.50 18.28
N PHE A 242 3.93 -9.74 17.80
CA PHE A 242 4.71 -10.85 18.34
C PHE A 242 6.21 -10.57 18.23
N GLN A 243 6.68 -10.15 17.06
CA GLN A 243 8.08 -9.81 16.85
C GLN A 243 8.54 -8.65 17.75
N THR A 244 7.68 -7.64 17.93
CA THR A 244 8.02 -6.42 18.68
C THR A 244 8.06 -6.63 20.20
N TRP A 245 7.22 -7.50 20.76
CA TRP A 245 7.05 -7.63 22.21
C TRP A 245 7.61 -8.93 22.80
N ILE A 246 7.83 -9.96 21.98
CA ILE A 246 8.24 -11.29 22.45
C ILE A 246 9.65 -11.66 21.97
N ILE A 247 10.02 -11.26 20.75
CA ILE A 247 11.32 -11.60 20.15
C ILE A 247 12.36 -10.47 20.30
N SER A 248 11.91 -9.20 20.40
CA SER A 248 12.77 -8.01 20.43
C SER A 248 13.33 -7.69 21.82
#